data_AF-A0A417RNH0-F1
#
_entry.id   AF-A0A417RNH0-F1
#
_cell.length_a   1.000
_cell.length_b   1.000
_cell.length_c   1.000
_cell.angle_alpha   90.00
_cell.angle_beta   90.00
_cell.angle_gamma   90.00
#
_symmetry.space_group_name_H-M   'P 1'
#
loop_
_entity.id
_entity.type
_entity.pdbx_description
1 polymer ?
#
loop_
_entity_poly.entity_id
_entity_poly.type
_entity_poly.pdbx_seq_one_letter_code
_entity_poly.pdbx_strand_id
1 'polypeptide(L)'
;MRKKWSREAFEKKFGSVEWSQNKNTPEAKEYERMSSQYSTYMEIQNGIPVLRFSCFDPWKDWMGAAFSTRLGGVSEGYLSSMNFGWKQGDDLENVKENYRLFAGAIGVSADDYVFSDQVHDTKVVSVTKEHTAGPELHRKLQGIDGLITAEKNVVLATSYADCVPLFIVDPKHRIVAASHSGWRGTVGQIGRKTIEMMVQQYGSDPKDMACVIGPSICQQCYEVSEDVVSALSCVYAEDQMRQIAEPGREPGKYQLDLWAACYETLKEAGVPLESIQVSGVCTCCHKDLLFSHRATAGKRGNLNGFIWKKCS
;
A
#
# COMPACT_ATOMS: atom_id res chain seq x y z
N MET A 1 -4.27 13.17 23.24
CA MET A 1 -5.53 12.40 23.13
C MET A 1 -5.63 11.84 21.71
N ARG A 2 -5.64 10.52 21.52
CA ARG A 2 -5.83 9.90 20.20
C ARG A 2 -7.25 10.20 19.72
N LYS A 3 -7.43 11.05 18.71
CA LYS A 3 -8.74 11.20 18.05
C LYS A 3 -8.80 10.22 16.89
N LYS A 4 -9.46 9.08 17.10
CA LYS A 4 -9.81 8.14 16.02
C LYS A 4 -10.99 8.76 15.26
N TRP A 5 -10.84 8.98 13.97
CA TRP A 5 -11.93 9.48 13.14
C TRP A 5 -12.80 8.28 12.72
N SER A 6 -14.10 8.35 12.99
CA SER A 6 -15.04 7.40 12.38
C SER A 6 -15.09 7.64 10.87
N ARG A 7 -15.50 6.63 10.11
CA ARG A 7 -15.77 6.72 8.67
C ARG A 7 -16.64 7.95 8.34
N GLU A 8 -17.69 8.18 9.11
CA GLU A 8 -18.55 9.37 8.97
C GLU A 8 -17.82 10.70 9.25
N ALA A 9 -16.96 10.77 10.26
CA ALA A 9 -16.20 11.99 10.54
C ALA A 9 -15.21 12.31 9.40
N PHE A 10 -14.61 11.26 8.83
CA PHE A 10 -13.72 11.35 7.68
C PHE A 10 -14.48 11.84 6.44
N GLU A 11 -15.59 11.17 6.08
CA GLU A 11 -16.46 11.52 4.95
C GLU A 11 -17.06 12.93 5.11
N LYS A 12 -17.38 13.36 6.33
CA LYS A 12 -17.90 14.70 6.61
C LYS A 12 -16.88 15.82 6.38
N LYS A 13 -15.59 15.58 6.65
CA LYS A 13 -14.54 16.60 6.48
C LYS A 13 -13.92 16.62 5.09
N PHE A 14 -13.81 15.46 4.45
CA PHE A 14 -13.07 15.30 3.19
C PHE A 14 -13.96 14.90 2.01
N GLY A 15 -15.29 14.94 2.18
CA GLY A 15 -16.27 14.54 1.18
C GLY A 15 -16.60 13.05 1.24
N SER A 16 -17.76 12.67 0.71
CA SER A 16 -18.17 11.27 0.60
C SER A 16 -17.11 10.48 -0.17
N VAL A 17 -16.55 9.45 0.47
CA VAL A 17 -15.75 8.44 -0.21
C VAL A 17 -16.75 7.59 -1.00
N GLU A 18 -16.75 7.68 -2.33
CA GLU A 18 -17.36 6.62 -3.14
C GLU A 18 -16.42 5.42 -3.08
N TRP A 19 -16.69 4.54 -2.12
CA TRP A 19 -16.13 3.20 -2.07
C TRP A 19 -16.55 2.51 -3.36
N SER A 20 -15.59 1.99 -4.14
CA SER A 20 -15.85 1.41 -5.45
C SER A 20 -17.00 0.41 -5.39
N GLN A 21 -18.16 0.79 -5.94
CA GLN A 21 -19.30 -0.10 -6.09
C GLN A 21 -19.05 -0.98 -7.30
N ASN A 22 -18.40 -2.14 -7.13
CA ASN A 22 -18.39 -3.14 -8.18
C ASN A 22 -19.74 -3.90 -8.13
N LYS A 23 -20.53 -3.83 -9.21
CA LYS A 23 -21.93 -4.31 -9.23
C LYS A 23 -22.09 -5.61 -10.00
N ASN A 24 -22.75 -6.56 -9.33
CA ASN A 24 -23.54 -7.70 -9.83
C ASN A 24 -22.86 -9.03 -10.21
N THR A 25 -21.95 -9.55 -9.37
CA THR A 25 -21.64 -11.00 -9.29
C THR A 25 -21.60 -11.50 -7.83
N PRO A 26 -21.80 -12.81 -7.55
CA PRO A 26 -21.64 -13.36 -6.19
C PRO A 26 -20.29 -13.05 -5.55
N GLU A 27 -19.22 -13.06 -6.36
CA GLU A 27 -17.84 -12.76 -5.95
C GLU A 27 -17.66 -11.26 -5.64
N ALA A 28 -18.28 -10.37 -6.44
CA ALA A 28 -18.30 -8.93 -6.16
C ALA A 28 -19.08 -8.59 -4.88
N LYS A 29 -20.16 -9.33 -4.60
CA LYS A 29 -20.92 -9.20 -3.34
C LYS A 29 -20.12 -9.68 -2.13
N GLU A 30 -19.29 -10.71 -2.30
CA GLU A 30 -18.38 -11.17 -1.26
C GLU A 30 -17.24 -10.16 -1.00
N TYR A 31 -16.66 -9.60 -2.06
CA TYR A 31 -15.71 -8.50 -1.98
C TYR A 31 -16.28 -7.26 -1.25
N GLU A 32 -17.53 -6.89 -1.54
CA GLU A 32 -18.24 -5.78 -0.88
C GLU A 32 -18.57 -6.11 0.59
N ARG A 33 -19.03 -7.33 0.88
CA ARG A 33 -19.26 -7.82 2.25
C ARG A 33 -17.98 -7.78 3.09
N MET A 34 -16.85 -8.21 2.56
CA MET A 34 -15.58 -8.23 3.28
C MET A 34 -14.99 -6.84 3.50
N SER A 35 -15.15 -5.95 2.51
CA SER A 35 -14.81 -4.52 2.64
C SER A 35 -15.64 -3.80 3.71
N SER A 36 -16.77 -4.39 4.14
CA SER A 36 -17.56 -3.88 5.27
C SER A 36 -17.09 -4.38 6.65
N GLN A 37 -16.37 -5.51 6.71
CA GLN A 37 -15.86 -6.11 7.94
C GLN A 37 -14.62 -5.37 8.46
N TYR A 38 -13.73 -4.97 7.55
CA TYR A 38 -12.54 -4.21 7.89
C TYR A 38 -12.62 -2.80 7.33
N SER A 39 -12.00 -1.85 8.04
CA SER A 39 -11.99 -0.45 7.66
C SER A 39 -10.57 0.08 7.59
N THR A 40 -10.34 0.97 6.63
CA THR A 40 -9.23 1.92 6.69
C THR A 40 -9.70 3.08 7.55
N TYR A 41 -8.95 3.44 8.59
CA TYR A 41 -9.28 4.55 9.46
C TYR A 41 -8.10 5.50 9.61
N MET A 42 -8.39 6.76 9.95
CA MET A 42 -7.37 7.79 10.12
C MET A 42 -7.22 8.15 11.60
N GLU A 43 -5.97 8.26 12.03
CA GLU A 43 -5.59 8.85 13.31
C GLU A 43 -4.80 10.12 13.09
N ILE A 44 -4.94 11.11 13.96
CA ILE A 44 -4.06 12.28 13.99
C ILE A 44 -3.10 12.11 15.16
N GLN A 45 -1.80 12.01 14.85
CA GLN A 45 -0.72 11.87 15.84
C GLN A 45 0.23 13.05 15.66
N ASN A 46 0.41 13.86 16.70
CA ASN A 46 1.25 15.08 16.64
C ASN A 46 0.90 16.01 15.47
N GLY A 47 -0.40 16.14 15.14
CA GLY A 47 -0.87 16.95 14.02
C GLY A 47 -0.78 16.28 12.64
N ILE A 48 -0.17 15.10 12.55
CA ILE A 48 0.02 14.35 11.30
C ILE A 48 -1.10 13.31 11.14
N PRO A 49 -1.89 13.36 10.05
CA PRO A 49 -2.88 12.34 9.76
C PRO A 49 -2.22 11.08 9.17
N VAL A 50 -2.52 9.94 9.78
CA VAL A 50 -1.97 8.61 9.48
C VAL A 50 -3.12 7.65 9.20
N LEU A 51 -3.09 6.97 8.05
CA LEU A 51 -4.04 5.91 7.73
C LEU A 51 -3.59 4.58 8.37
N ARG A 52 -4.56 3.82 8.89
CA ARG A 52 -4.41 2.53 9.59
C ARG A 52 -5.43 1.52 9.05
N PHE A 53 -5.20 0.25 9.31
CA PHE A 53 -5.97 -0.86 8.73
C PHE A 53 -6.48 -1.78 9.83
N SER A 54 -7.81 -1.90 9.99
CA SER A 54 -8.37 -2.68 11.08
C SER A 54 -8.17 -4.19 10.95
N CYS A 55 -7.85 -4.71 9.76
CA CYS A 55 -7.42 -6.10 9.58
C CYS A 55 -6.21 -6.45 10.46
N PHE A 56 -5.35 -5.47 10.77
CA PHE A 56 -4.18 -5.67 11.63
C PHE A 56 -4.40 -5.29 13.11
N ASP A 57 -5.58 -4.79 13.48
CA ASP A 57 -5.89 -4.44 14.87
C ASP A 57 -5.73 -5.61 15.87
N PRO A 58 -6.01 -6.88 15.51
CA PRO A 58 -5.76 -8.03 16.40
C PRO A 58 -4.28 -8.21 16.80
N TRP A 59 -3.34 -7.65 16.03
CA TRP A 59 -1.89 -7.82 16.23
C TRP A 59 -1.18 -6.52 16.60
N LYS A 60 -1.95 -5.45 16.87
CA LYS A 60 -1.43 -4.11 17.18
C LYS A 60 -0.47 -4.06 18.38
N ASP A 61 -0.45 -5.07 19.23
CA ASP A 61 0.44 -5.11 20.40
C ASP A 61 1.90 -5.42 20.03
N TRP A 62 2.13 -6.12 18.91
CA TRP A 62 3.48 -6.52 18.51
C TRP A 62 3.88 -6.05 17.10
N MET A 63 2.96 -5.53 16.30
CA MET A 63 3.25 -4.93 14.99
C MET A 63 2.57 -3.58 14.82
N GLY A 64 3.03 -2.80 13.84
CA GLY A 64 2.35 -1.61 13.35
C GLY A 64 2.34 -1.56 11.82
N ALA A 65 1.28 -1.01 11.25
CA ALA A 65 1.18 -0.69 9.84
C ALA A 65 0.56 0.70 9.68
N ALA A 66 1.07 1.48 8.75
CA ALA A 66 0.62 2.85 8.50
C ALA A 66 0.76 3.19 7.02
N PHE A 67 -0.07 4.10 6.56
CA PHE A 67 0.09 4.73 5.26
C PHE A 67 -0.02 6.24 5.41
N SER A 68 0.93 6.96 4.83
CA SER A 68 1.00 8.41 4.97
C SER A 68 -0.09 9.10 4.18
N THR A 69 -0.41 10.33 4.58
CA THR A 69 -1.13 11.29 3.74
C THR A 69 -0.13 12.30 3.18
N ARG A 70 -0.59 13.22 2.32
CA ARG A 70 0.23 14.36 1.88
C ARG A 70 0.30 15.49 2.91
N LEU A 71 -0.36 15.37 4.06
CA LEU A 71 -0.54 16.45 5.03
C LEU A 71 0.40 16.29 6.24
N GLY A 72 0.78 17.42 6.84
CA GLY A 72 1.54 17.47 8.10
C GLY A 72 3.07 17.44 7.95
N GLY A 73 3.59 17.65 6.74
CA GLY A 73 5.03 17.75 6.50
C GLY A 73 5.52 19.18 6.29
N VAL A 74 6.74 19.32 5.78
CA VAL A 74 7.44 20.62 5.61
C VAL A 74 7.67 21.03 4.16
N SER A 75 7.39 20.14 3.20
CA SER A 75 7.57 20.43 1.77
C SER A 75 6.58 21.49 1.27
N GLU A 76 6.95 22.18 0.19
CA GLU A 76 6.19 23.31 -0.33
C GLU A 76 5.66 23.07 -1.76
N GLY A 77 4.82 24.00 -2.25
CA GLY A 77 4.29 23.97 -3.62
C GLY A 77 3.50 22.69 -3.95
N TYR A 78 3.74 22.13 -5.13
CA TYR A 78 3.06 20.89 -5.57
C TYR A 78 3.49 19.65 -4.77
N LEU A 79 4.60 19.75 -4.03
CA LEU A 79 5.11 18.74 -3.11
C LEU A 79 4.56 18.92 -1.69
N SER A 80 3.73 19.95 -1.47
CA SER A 80 3.22 20.23 -0.15
C SER A 80 2.27 19.12 0.32
N SER A 81 2.40 18.62 1.56
CA SER A 81 3.38 19.00 2.61
C SER A 81 4.29 17.84 3.02
N MET A 82 3.81 16.60 3.00
CA MET A 82 4.53 15.42 3.46
C MET A 82 5.02 14.58 2.29
N ASN A 83 6.01 15.09 1.55
CA ASN A 83 6.62 14.39 0.44
C ASN A 83 7.76 13.46 0.92
N PHE A 84 7.68 12.18 0.54
CA PHE A 84 8.76 11.19 0.74
C PHE A 84 9.61 10.95 -0.52
N GLY A 85 9.32 11.69 -1.59
CA GLY A 85 9.89 11.52 -2.90
C GLY A 85 11.22 12.25 -3.07
N TRP A 86 12.31 11.47 -3.13
CA TRP A 86 13.68 11.97 -3.29
C TRP A 86 14.01 12.52 -4.69
N LYS A 87 13.27 12.07 -5.72
CA LYS A 87 13.59 12.35 -7.14
C LYS A 87 12.61 13.36 -7.76
N GLN A 88 11.75 13.98 -6.95
CA GLN A 88 10.60 14.78 -7.39
C GLN A 88 10.88 16.29 -7.40
N GLY A 89 12.12 16.69 -7.16
CA GLY A 89 12.56 18.09 -7.15
C GLY A 89 12.39 18.81 -5.80
N ASP A 90 12.22 18.06 -4.71
CA ASP A 90 12.20 18.62 -3.35
C ASP A 90 13.62 18.88 -2.81
N ASP A 91 13.71 19.68 -1.75
CA ASP A 91 14.91 19.76 -0.93
C ASP A 91 15.12 18.42 -0.19
N LEU A 92 16.36 17.93 -0.19
CA LEU A 92 16.73 16.69 0.48
C LEU A 92 16.41 16.73 1.98
N GLU A 93 16.63 17.87 2.63
CA GLU A 93 16.38 18.02 4.06
C GLU A 93 14.90 18.09 4.38
N ASN A 94 14.05 18.63 3.48
CA ASN A 94 12.59 18.54 3.63
C ASN A 94 12.12 17.08 3.60
N VAL A 95 12.65 16.28 2.67
CA VAL A 95 12.31 14.85 2.57
C VAL A 95 12.75 14.10 3.82
N LYS A 96 13.99 14.29 4.27
CA LYS A 96 14.48 13.69 5.53
C LYS A 96 13.64 14.11 6.73
N GLU A 97 13.27 15.38 6.82
CA GLU A 97 12.43 15.88 7.91
C GLU A 97 11.02 15.27 7.87
N ASN A 98 10.41 15.14 6.69
CA ASN A 98 9.15 14.43 6.55
C ASN A 98 9.23 12.97 7.05
N TYR A 99 10.34 12.27 6.79
CA TYR A 99 10.61 10.94 7.36
C TYR A 99 10.70 10.98 8.89
N ARG A 100 11.42 11.95 9.48
CA ARG A 100 11.52 12.09 10.95
C ARG A 100 10.17 12.42 11.59
N LEU A 101 9.43 13.35 11.02
CA LEU A 101 8.09 13.73 11.46
C LEU A 101 7.13 12.53 11.44
N PHE A 102 7.12 11.78 10.34
CA PHE A 102 6.25 10.61 10.23
C PHE A 102 6.68 9.48 11.17
N ALA A 103 7.98 9.25 11.35
CA ALA A 103 8.51 8.31 12.34
C ALA A 103 8.01 8.62 13.75
N GLY A 104 8.09 9.90 14.15
CA GLY A 104 7.54 10.39 15.41
C GLY A 104 6.03 10.20 15.53
N ALA A 105 5.27 10.41 14.45
CA ALA A 105 3.82 10.21 14.42
C ALA A 105 3.41 8.74 14.60
N ILE A 106 4.21 7.80 14.08
CA ILE A 106 3.93 6.35 14.19
C ILE A 106 4.63 5.67 15.35
N GLY A 107 5.48 6.39 16.11
CA GLY A 107 6.16 5.92 17.31
C GLY A 107 7.34 4.99 17.03
N VAL A 108 8.11 5.26 15.97
CA VAL A 108 9.33 4.51 15.62
C VAL A 108 10.52 5.46 15.46
N SER A 109 11.74 4.93 15.42
CA SER A 109 12.91 5.71 15.00
C SER A 109 12.95 5.80 13.48
N ALA A 110 13.31 6.96 12.94
CA ALA A 110 13.55 7.10 11.50
C ALA A 110 14.77 6.27 11.07
N ASP A 111 15.75 6.09 11.97
CA ASP A 111 16.97 5.32 11.71
C ASP A 111 16.69 3.83 11.42
N ASP A 112 15.53 3.33 11.87
CA ASP A 112 15.08 1.95 11.69
C ASP A 112 14.44 1.71 10.31
N TYR A 113 14.29 2.75 9.48
CA TYR A 113 13.68 2.59 8.16
C TYR A 113 14.57 1.77 7.23
N VAL A 114 13.97 0.82 6.50
CA VAL A 114 14.56 0.17 5.33
C VAL A 114 13.81 0.65 4.10
N PHE A 115 14.53 1.36 3.22
CA PHE A 115 13.98 1.91 1.99
C PHE A 115 14.27 0.99 0.80
N SER A 116 13.30 0.88 -0.09
CA SER A 116 13.47 0.27 -1.40
C SER A 116 13.54 1.35 -2.51
N ASP A 117 14.44 1.18 -3.48
CA ASP A 117 14.42 1.92 -4.75
C ASP A 117 13.62 1.08 -5.76
N GLN A 118 12.31 1.28 -5.72
CA GLN A 118 11.33 0.53 -6.50
C GLN A 118 11.45 0.85 -7.99
N VAL A 119 11.54 -0.20 -8.80
CA VAL A 119 11.71 -0.10 -10.26
C VAL A 119 10.56 -0.74 -11.03
N HIS A 120 9.48 -1.09 -10.33
CA HIS A 120 8.33 -1.81 -10.87
C HIS A 120 8.69 -3.22 -11.37
N ASP A 121 9.67 -3.85 -10.70
CA ASP A 121 10.00 -5.26 -10.86
C ASP A 121 9.34 -6.06 -9.72
N THR A 122 9.75 -7.30 -9.53
CA THR A 122 9.14 -8.29 -8.66
C THR A 122 10.14 -8.88 -7.67
N LYS A 123 11.30 -8.23 -7.52
CA LYS A 123 12.34 -8.67 -6.61
C LYS A 123 11.93 -8.35 -5.17
N VAL A 124 11.84 -9.41 -4.37
CA VAL A 124 11.55 -9.37 -2.94
C VAL A 124 12.81 -9.78 -2.18
N VAL A 125 13.09 -9.15 -1.05
CA VAL A 125 14.23 -9.49 -0.19
C VAL A 125 13.82 -9.51 1.28
N SER A 126 14.42 -10.44 2.02
CA SER A 126 14.40 -10.40 3.49
C SER A 126 15.45 -9.41 3.98
N VAL A 127 15.05 -8.56 4.93
CA VAL A 127 15.88 -7.49 5.48
C VAL A 127 15.97 -7.57 7.00
N THR A 128 17.12 -7.12 7.48
CA THR A 128 17.54 -7.10 8.88
C THR A 128 17.95 -5.67 9.27
N LYS A 129 18.34 -5.47 10.52
CA LYS A 129 18.91 -4.19 11.00
C LYS A 129 20.09 -3.66 10.17
N GLU A 130 20.87 -4.52 9.53
CA GLU A 130 22.01 -4.10 8.69
C GLU A 130 21.59 -3.32 7.43
N HIS A 131 20.32 -3.47 7.04
CA HIS A 131 19.74 -2.83 5.88
C HIS A 131 19.07 -1.48 6.20
N THR A 132 19.01 -1.09 7.48
CA THR A 132 18.39 0.17 7.85
C THR A 132 19.19 1.35 7.30
N ALA A 133 18.48 2.45 7.08
CA ALA A 133 19.05 3.68 6.56
C ALA A 133 19.97 4.35 7.58
N GLY A 134 19.74 4.10 8.87
CA GLY A 134 20.47 4.74 9.96
C GLY A 134 20.30 6.26 9.94
N PRO A 135 21.21 7.01 10.59
CA PRO A 135 21.07 8.47 10.75
C PRO A 135 21.10 9.25 9.42
N GLU A 136 21.67 8.65 8.38
CA GLU A 136 21.79 9.24 7.05
C GLU A 136 20.44 9.35 6.31
N LEU A 137 19.47 8.48 6.64
CA LEU A 137 18.10 8.46 6.11
C LEU A 137 17.95 8.48 4.59
N HIS A 138 18.96 8.10 3.79
CA HIS A 138 18.87 8.13 2.33
C HIS A 138 19.38 6.85 1.63
N ARG A 139 19.86 5.87 2.41
CA ARG A 139 20.32 4.58 1.87
C ARG A 139 19.14 3.73 1.42
N LYS A 140 19.12 3.34 0.15
CA LYS A 140 18.07 2.50 -0.45
C LYS A 140 18.61 1.21 -1.03
N LEU A 141 17.84 0.13 -0.88
CA LEU A 141 18.09 -1.13 -1.56
C LEU A 141 17.69 -1.00 -3.04
N GLN A 142 18.65 -1.15 -3.94
CA GLN A 142 18.46 -0.90 -5.37
C GLN A 142 17.68 -2.02 -6.07
N GLY A 143 16.69 -1.63 -6.89
CA GLY A 143 15.92 -2.57 -7.71
C GLY A 143 15.11 -3.58 -6.90
N ILE A 144 14.60 -3.14 -5.75
CA ILE A 144 13.80 -3.95 -4.83
C ILE A 144 12.38 -3.37 -4.82
N ASP A 145 11.37 -4.22 -4.98
CA ASP A 145 9.97 -3.82 -4.92
C ASP A 145 9.21 -4.50 -3.77
N GLY A 146 9.79 -5.53 -3.13
CA GLY A 146 9.25 -6.18 -1.93
C GLY A 146 10.28 -6.34 -0.81
N LEU A 147 9.82 -6.17 0.43
CA LEU A 147 10.62 -6.27 1.65
C LEU A 147 9.92 -7.20 2.64
N ILE A 148 10.68 -8.03 3.35
CA ILE A 148 10.18 -8.92 4.41
C ILE A 148 11.10 -8.79 5.63
N THR A 149 10.55 -8.80 6.85
CA THR A 149 11.39 -8.91 8.05
C THR A 149 10.69 -9.64 9.20
N ALA A 150 11.49 -10.36 9.98
CA ALA A 150 11.11 -10.93 11.27
C ALA A 150 11.71 -10.14 12.46
N GLU A 151 12.54 -9.13 12.19
CA GLU A 151 13.27 -8.40 13.22
C GLU A 151 12.48 -7.23 13.78
N LYS A 152 12.71 -6.94 15.07
CA LYS A 152 12.25 -5.70 15.71
C LYS A 152 13.16 -4.55 15.30
N ASN A 153 12.64 -3.32 15.33
CA ASN A 153 13.37 -2.09 14.94
C ASN A 153 13.85 -2.16 13.48
N VAL A 154 13.03 -2.77 12.63
CA VAL A 154 13.17 -2.74 11.18
C VAL A 154 11.81 -2.31 10.65
N VAL A 155 11.76 -1.12 10.06
CA VAL A 155 10.53 -0.51 9.56
C VAL A 155 10.58 -0.49 8.05
N LEU A 156 9.78 -1.35 7.42
CA LEU A 156 9.74 -1.47 5.96
C LEU A 156 9.02 -0.24 5.41
N ALA A 157 9.69 0.55 4.56
CA ALA A 157 9.16 1.77 4.00
C ALA A 157 9.19 1.71 2.46
N THR A 158 8.01 1.59 1.86
CA THR A 158 7.80 1.51 0.41
C THR A 158 7.02 2.72 -0.08
N SER A 159 7.26 3.15 -1.31
CA SER A 159 6.83 4.45 -1.84
C SER A 159 5.78 4.35 -2.94
N TYR A 160 4.83 5.28 -2.96
CA TYR A 160 3.64 5.20 -3.80
C TYR A 160 3.18 6.56 -4.30
N ALA A 161 2.67 6.57 -5.52
CA ALA A 161 1.49 7.36 -5.86
C ALA A 161 0.77 6.61 -6.96
N ASP A 162 -0.46 6.20 -6.68
CA ASP A 162 -1.32 5.33 -7.50
C ASP A 162 -1.02 3.82 -7.46
N CYS A 163 0.24 3.38 -7.44
CA CYS A 163 0.55 1.94 -7.37
C CYS A 163 0.08 1.30 -6.05
N VAL A 164 -0.20 -0.01 -6.07
CA VAL A 164 -0.85 -0.73 -4.95
C VAL A 164 0.16 -1.15 -3.88
N PRO A 165 -0.01 -0.72 -2.61
CA PRO A 165 0.70 -1.28 -1.47
C PRO A 165 0.12 -2.63 -1.10
N LEU A 166 0.96 -3.65 -0.96
CA LEU A 166 0.57 -4.93 -0.38
C LEU A 166 1.29 -5.08 0.95
N PHE A 167 0.55 -5.02 2.06
CA PHE A 167 1.07 -5.35 3.38
C PHE A 167 0.64 -6.76 3.74
N ILE A 168 1.58 -7.58 4.22
CA ILE A 168 1.33 -8.97 4.57
C ILE A 168 1.91 -9.23 5.95
N VAL A 169 1.16 -9.91 6.81
CA VAL A 169 1.60 -10.32 8.14
C VAL A 169 1.39 -11.82 8.31
N ASP A 170 2.40 -12.49 8.84
CA ASP A 170 2.26 -13.81 9.44
C ASP A 170 2.28 -13.64 10.97
N PRO A 171 1.14 -13.83 11.65
CA PRO A 171 1.03 -13.68 13.08
C PRO A 171 1.60 -14.85 13.89
N LYS A 172 1.72 -16.05 13.29
CA LYS A 172 2.29 -17.23 13.96
C LYS A 172 3.80 -17.09 14.11
N HIS A 173 4.46 -16.71 13.03
CA HIS A 173 5.92 -16.51 13.00
C HIS A 173 6.34 -15.07 13.31
N ARG A 174 5.38 -14.14 13.43
CA ARG A 174 5.58 -12.71 13.70
C ARG A 174 6.51 -12.06 12.67
N ILE A 175 6.12 -12.19 11.41
CA ILE A 175 6.82 -11.65 10.23
C ILE A 175 5.91 -10.61 9.60
N VAL A 176 6.52 -9.54 9.10
CA VAL A 176 5.83 -8.51 8.32
C VAL A 176 6.49 -8.34 6.97
N ALA A 177 5.70 -8.00 5.96
CA ALA A 177 6.17 -7.75 4.61
C ALA A 177 5.42 -6.58 3.96
N ALA A 178 6.10 -5.87 3.07
CA ALA A 178 5.55 -4.81 2.25
C ALA A 178 6.03 -4.95 0.81
N SER A 179 5.10 -4.93 -0.14
CA SER A 179 5.40 -4.99 -1.57
C SER A 179 4.72 -3.88 -2.35
N HIS A 180 5.40 -3.44 -3.41
CA HIS A 180 4.93 -2.43 -4.35
C HIS A 180 4.42 -3.10 -5.62
N SER A 181 3.10 -3.04 -5.81
CA SER A 181 2.43 -3.64 -6.96
C SER A 181 1.85 -2.54 -7.85
N GLY A 182 2.70 -1.98 -8.72
CA GLY A 182 2.20 -1.33 -9.93
C GLY A 182 1.73 -2.39 -10.94
N TRP A 183 1.15 -1.99 -12.07
CA TRP A 183 0.61 -2.96 -13.05
C TRP A 183 1.64 -4.01 -13.51
N ARG A 184 2.92 -3.64 -13.67
CA ARG A 184 4.00 -4.58 -13.99
C ARG A 184 4.28 -5.57 -12.86
N GLY A 185 4.27 -5.10 -11.61
CA GLY A 185 4.41 -5.95 -10.43
C GLY A 185 3.21 -6.89 -10.25
N THR A 186 2.00 -6.43 -10.62
CA THR A 186 0.77 -7.23 -10.63
C THR A 186 0.85 -8.35 -11.68
N VAL A 187 1.22 -8.03 -12.92
CA VAL A 187 1.46 -9.04 -13.98
C VAL A 187 2.57 -10.01 -13.54
N GLY A 188 3.63 -9.47 -12.94
CA GLY A 188 4.75 -10.26 -12.42
C GLY A 188 4.48 -11.00 -11.11
N GLN A 189 3.25 -10.97 -10.60
CA GLN A 189 2.78 -11.68 -9.42
C GLN A 189 3.60 -11.39 -8.14
N ILE A 190 3.99 -10.13 -7.90
CA ILE A 190 4.84 -9.76 -6.75
C ILE A 190 4.20 -10.15 -5.39
N GLY A 191 2.87 -10.06 -5.27
CA GLY A 191 2.15 -10.51 -4.06
C GLY A 191 2.39 -11.99 -3.77
N ARG A 192 2.21 -12.85 -4.79
CA ARG A 192 2.48 -14.29 -4.70
C ARG A 192 3.96 -14.56 -4.38
N LYS A 193 4.89 -13.91 -5.08
CA LYS A 193 6.34 -14.04 -4.82
C LYS A 193 6.73 -13.66 -3.38
N THR A 194 6.05 -12.66 -2.81
CA THR A 194 6.27 -12.25 -1.41
C THR A 194 5.83 -13.37 -0.46
N ILE A 195 4.64 -13.93 -0.67
CA ILE A 195 4.12 -15.06 0.13
C ILE A 195 5.02 -16.28 -0.03
N GLU A 196 5.38 -16.66 -1.25
CA GLU A 196 6.27 -17.79 -1.53
C GLU A 196 7.62 -17.62 -0.81
N MET A 197 8.19 -16.41 -0.78
CA MET A 197 9.42 -16.14 -0.04
C MET A 197 9.21 -16.25 1.48
N MET A 198 8.07 -15.79 2.02
CA MET A 198 7.72 -15.97 3.43
C MET A 198 7.63 -17.46 3.80
N VAL A 199 6.96 -18.27 2.97
CA VAL A 199 6.87 -19.73 3.12
C VAL A 199 8.26 -20.36 3.08
N GLN A 200 9.05 -20.06 2.05
CA GLN A 200 10.35 -20.68 1.82
C GLN A 200 11.38 -20.34 2.90
N GLN A 201 11.42 -19.09 3.37
CA GLN A 201 12.46 -18.63 4.29
C GLN A 201 12.08 -18.78 5.77
N TYR A 202 10.78 -18.77 6.08
CA TYR A 202 10.33 -18.73 7.47
C TYR A 202 9.36 -19.85 7.85
N GLY A 203 8.97 -20.71 6.91
CA GLY A 203 8.00 -21.78 7.17
C GLY A 203 6.59 -21.25 7.41
N SER A 204 6.29 -20.03 6.95
CA SER A 204 4.94 -19.46 7.01
C SER A 204 3.93 -20.35 6.28
N ASP A 205 2.69 -20.39 6.77
CA ASP A 205 1.55 -20.95 6.04
C ASP A 205 0.66 -19.79 5.57
N PRO A 206 0.36 -19.65 4.25
CA PRO A 206 -0.53 -18.62 3.75
C PRO A 206 -1.89 -18.59 4.45
N LYS A 207 -2.38 -19.73 4.97
CA LYS A 207 -3.63 -19.84 5.72
C LYS A 207 -3.64 -19.08 7.04
N ASP A 208 -2.46 -18.85 7.61
CA ASP A 208 -2.31 -18.08 8.85
C ASP A 208 -2.08 -16.58 8.58
N MET A 209 -1.86 -16.18 7.32
CA MET A 209 -1.52 -14.80 6.97
C MET A 209 -2.74 -13.88 6.93
N ALA A 210 -2.47 -12.59 7.11
CA ALA A 210 -3.42 -11.53 6.80
C ALA A 210 -2.78 -10.46 5.92
N CYS A 211 -3.57 -9.90 5.02
CA CYS A 211 -3.11 -9.00 3.97
C CYS A 211 -3.95 -7.74 3.91
N VAL A 212 -3.31 -6.63 3.56
CA VAL A 212 -3.97 -5.37 3.20
C VAL A 212 -3.53 -4.94 1.81
N ILE A 213 -4.52 -4.70 0.94
CA ILE A 213 -4.38 -4.00 -0.33
C ILE A 213 -4.60 -2.51 -0.05
N GLY A 214 -3.51 -1.77 0.09
CA GLY A 214 -3.46 -0.41 0.62
C GLY A 214 -3.96 0.69 -0.32
N PRO A 215 -3.98 1.96 0.15
CA PRO A 215 -4.46 3.09 -0.64
C PRO A 215 -3.69 3.25 -1.96
N SER A 216 -4.42 3.31 -3.06
CA SER A 216 -3.87 3.32 -4.43
C SER A 216 -4.92 3.81 -5.42
N ILE A 217 -4.70 3.76 -6.73
CA ILE A 217 -5.70 4.23 -7.70
C ILE A 217 -6.84 3.21 -7.87
N CYS A 218 -8.09 3.66 -7.87
CA CYS A 218 -9.24 2.78 -8.12
C CYS A 218 -9.50 2.60 -9.63
N GLN A 219 -10.28 1.57 -9.96
CA GLN A 219 -10.67 1.23 -11.33
C GLN A 219 -11.22 2.43 -12.12
N GLN A 220 -12.18 3.17 -11.56
CA GLN A 220 -12.83 4.32 -12.22
C GLN A 220 -11.87 5.44 -12.64
N CYS A 221 -10.71 5.53 -11.98
CA CYS A 221 -9.68 6.54 -12.23
C CYS A 221 -8.51 6.01 -13.07
N TYR A 222 -8.44 4.69 -13.31
CA TYR A 222 -7.26 4.06 -13.88
C TYR A 222 -7.53 3.49 -15.27
N GLU A 223 -7.58 4.41 -16.23
CA GLU A 223 -7.67 4.06 -17.64
C GLU A 223 -6.30 3.73 -18.23
N VAL A 224 -6.22 2.57 -18.87
CA VAL A 224 -5.02 2.02 -19.51
C VAL A 224 -5.29 1.63 -20.96
N SER A 225 -4.22 1.41 -21.72
CA SER A 225 -4.29 0.86 -23.08
C SER A 225 -4.42 -0.66 -23.07
N GLU A 226 -4.82 -1.21 -24.22
CA GLU A 226 -5.04 -2.64 -24.45
C GLU A 226 -3.80 -3.51 -24.18
N ASP A 227 -2.59 -2.99 -24.38
CA ASP A 227 -1.34 -3.71 -24.09
C ASP A 227 -1.20 -4.07 -22.61
N VAL A 228 -1.63 -3.18 -21.71
CA VAL A 228 -1.61 -3.43 -20.26
C VAL A 228 -2.62 -4.54 -19.92
N VAL A 229 -3.83 -4.48 -20.45
CA VAL A 229 -4.86 -5.50 -20.19
C VAL A 229 -4.47 -6.84 -20.76
N SER A 230 -3.91 -6.86 -21.96
CA SER A 230 -3.41 -8.08 -22.60
C SER A 230 -2.32 -8.75 -21.77
N ALA A 231 -1.41 -7.98 -21.16
CA ALA A 231 -0.41 -8.51 -20.24
C ALA A 231 -1.03 -9.17 -19.00
N LEU A 232 -2.13 -8.62 -18.46
CA LEU A 232 -2.87 -9.26 -17.37
C LEU A 232 -3.63 -10.51 -17.83
N SER A 233 -4.23 -10.51 -19.03
CA SER A 233 -4.92 -11.68 -19.58
C SER A 233 -4.02 -12.90 -19.81
N CYS A 234 -2.70 -12.70 -19.88
CA CYS A 234 -1.73 -13.81 -19.90
C CYS A 234 -1.53 -14.47 -18.53
N VAL A 235 -2.00 -13.85 -17.45
CA VAL A 235 -1.75 -14.25 -16.06
C VAL A 235 -3.04 -14.66 -15.35
N TYR A 236 -4.15 -13.99 -15.63
CA TYR A 236 -5.45 -14.23 -15.01
C TYR A 236 -6.41 -14.94 -15.97
N ALA A 237 -7.25 -15.81 -15.43
CA ALA A 237 -8.28 -16.51 -16.18
C ALA A 237 -9.37 -15.55 -16.70
N GLU A 238 -10.15 -15.99 -17.69
CA GLU A 238 -11.14 -15.13 -18.35
C GLU A 238 -12.21 -14.59 -17.39
N ASP A 239 -12.67 -15.41 -16.45
CA ASP A 239 -13.63 -15.04 -15.42
C ASP A 239 -13.06 -14.01 -14.43
N GLN A 240 -11.79 -14.14 -14.05
CA GLN A 240 -11.07 -13.14 -13.25
C GLN A 240 -10.90 -11.83 -14.04
N MET A 241 -10.54 -11.92 -15.33
CA MET A 241 -10.36 -10.74 -16.17
C MET A 241 -11.64 -9.91 -16.30
N ARG A 242 -12.82 -10.54 -16.28
CA ARG A 242 -14.11 -9.83 -16.25
C ARG A 242 -14.31 -8.98 -14.98
N GLN A 243 -13.61 -9.28 -13.89
CA GLN A 243 -13.62 -8.49 -12.66
C GLN A 243 -12.48 -7.45 -12.62
N ILE A 244 -11.36 -7.76 -13.29
CA ILE A 244 -10.15 -6.94 -13.26
C ILE A 244 -10.23 -5.79 -14.29
N ALA A 245 -10.88 -5.97 -15.43
CA ALA A 245 -10.89 -4.97 -16.47
C ALA A 245 -12.28 -4.83 -17.12
N GLU A 246 -12.68 -3.58 -17.36
CA GLU A 246 -13.88 -3.25 -18.13
C GLU A 246 -13.52 -2.30 -19.30
N PRO A 247 -14.34 -2.23 -20.36
CA PRO A 247 -14.15 -1.26 -21.43
C PRO A 247 -14.01 0.17 -20.88
N GLY A 248 -13.05 0.91 -21.42
CA GLY A 248 -12.76 2.29 -21.05
C GLY A 248 -13.72 3.30 -21.68
N ARG A 249 -13.40 4.58 -21.49
CA ARG A 249 -14.18 5.71 -22.03
C ARG A 249 -14.01 5.85 -23.55
N GLU A 250 -12.87 5.41 -24.06
CA GLU A 250 -12.52 5.44 -25.47
C GLU A 250 -12.33 4.01 -26.02
N PRO A 251 -12.64 3.75 -27.30
CA PRO A 251 -12.32 2.48 -27.95
C PRO A 251 -10.82 2.13 -27.82
N GLY A 252 -10.51 0.89 -27.43
CA GLY A 252 -9.13 0.43 -27.20
C GLY A 252 -8.53 0.86 -25.86
N LYS A 253 -9.32 1.50 -24.98
CA LYS A 253 -8.97 1.76 -23.58
C LYS A 253 -9.78 0.87 -22.66
N TYR A 254 -9.26 0.71 -21.43
CA TYR A 254 -9.88 -0.11 -20.39
C TYR A 254 -9.76 0.57 -19.04
N GLN A 255 -10.78 0.46 -18.19
CA GLN A 255 -10.66 0.78 -16.77
C GLN A 255 -10.14 -0.47 -16.05
N LEU A 256 -8.97 -0.34 -15.43
CA LEU A 256 -8.25 -1.45 -14.82
C LEU A 256 -8.33 -1.40 -13.29
N ASP A 257 -8.83 -2.48 -12.69
CA ASP A 257 -8.87 -2.70 -11.25
C ASP A 257 -7.65 -3.50 -10.78
N LEU A 258 -6.61 -2.78 -10.36
CA LEU A 258 -5.44 -3.41 -9.75
C LEU A 258 -5.73 -3.98 -8.35
N TRP A 259 -6.78 -3.53 -7.66
CA TRP A 259 -7.17 -4.08 -6.37
C TRP A 259 -7.76 -5.47 -6.54
N ALA A 260 -8.65 -5.64 -7.52
CA ALA A 260 -9.20 -6.95 -7.89
C ALA A 260 -8.09 -7.92 -8.33
N ALA A 261 -7.16 -7.47 -9.19
CA ALA A 261 -6.05 -8.32 -9.62
C ALA A 261 -5.17 -8.77 -8.46
N CYS A 262 -4.75 -7.83 -7.59
CA CYS A 262 -3.96 -8.18 -6.40
C CYS A 262 -4.73 -9.09 -5.42
N TYR A 263 -6.04 -8.92 -5.29
CA TYR A 263 -6.89 -9.77 -4.46
C TYR A 263 -6.89 -11.22 -4.99
N GLU A 264 -7.08 -11.40 -6.29
CA GLU A 264 -7.00 -12.71 -6.93
C GLU A 264 -5.62 -13.35 -6.74
N THR A 265 -4.53 -12.60 -6.91
CA THR A 265 -3.17 -13.08 -6.63
C THR A 265 -3.02 -13.62 -5.20
N LEU A 266 -3.51 -12.89 -4.20
CA LEU A 266 -3.38 -13.25 -2.79
C LEU A 266 -4.25 -14.46 -2.43
N LYS A 267 -5.48 -14.50 -2.97
CA LYS A 267 -6.40 -15.64 -2.84
C LYS A 267 -5.77 -16.91 -3.38
N GLU A 268 -5.26 -16.87 -4.60
CA GLU A 268 -4.61 -18.03 -5.23
C GLU A 268 -3.31 -18.45 -4.55
N ALA A 269 -2.62 -17.50 -3.90
CA ALA A 269 -1.46 -17.80 -3.07
C ALA A 269 -1.84 -18.47 -1.73
N GLY A 270 -3.13 -18.67 -1.45
CA GLY A 270 -3.63 -19.45 -0.32
C GLY A 270 -4.02 -18.62 0.91
N VAL A 271 -4.04 -17.29 0.82
CA VAL A 271 -4.51 -16.44 1.92
C VAL A 271 -6.03 -16.57 2.05
N PRO A 272 -6.58 -16.80 3.26
CA PRO A 272 -8.02 -16.89 3.46
C PRO A 272 -8.69 -15.58 3.05
N LEU A 273 -9.86 -15.67 2.43
CA LEU A 273 -10.58 -14.50 1.92
C LEU A 273 -10.81 -13.50 3.05
N GLU A 274 -11.35 -13.96 4.18
CA GLU A 274 -11.60 -13.18 5.39
C GLU A 274 -10.37 -12.53 6.02
N SER A 275 -9.17 -12.86 5.55
CA SER A 275 -7.90 -12.29 5.98
C SER A 275 -7.30 -11.30 4.96
N ILE A 276 -8.00 -11.00 3.86
CA ILE A 276 -7.58 -10.00 2.87
C ILE A 276 -8.49 -8.77 2.97
N GLN A 277 -7.95 -7.65 3.44
CA GLN A 277 -8.63 -6.35 3.44
C GLN A 277 -8.24 -5.54 2.20
N VAL A 278 -9.23 -4.99 1.50
CA VAL A 278 -8.99 -3.89 0.56
C VAL A 278 -9.26 -2.56 1.24
N SER A 279 -8.32 -1.61 1.09
CA SER A 279 -8.41 -0.34 1.79
C SER A 279 -9.57 0.54 1.33
N GLY A 280 -9.97 0.41 0.05
CA GLY A 280 -11.01 1.20 -0.61
C GLY A 280 -10.68 2.69 -0.81
N VAL A 281 -9.47 3.13 -0.46
CA VAL A 281 -9.09 4.55 -0.52
C VAL A 281 -8.39 4.87 -1.84
N CYS A 282 -9.06 5.62 -2.72
CA CYS A 282 -8.50 6.02 -4.00
C CYS A 282 -7.60 7.27 -3.88
N THR A 283 -6.33 7.13 -4.27
CA THR A 283 -5.36 8.25 -4.35
C THR A 283 -5.80 9.36 -5.31
N CYS A 284 -6.36 9.00 -6.47
CA CYS A 284 -6.83 9.96 -7.47
C CYS A 284 -8.10 10.71 -7.04
N CYS A 285 -9.07 10.02 -6.45
CA CYS A 285 -10.30 10.65 -5.93
C CYS A 285 -9.99 11.56 -4.74
N HIS A 286 -9.02 11.21 -3.90
CA HIS A 286 -8.66 11.94 -2.69
C HIS A 286 -7.35 12.71 -2.82
N LYS A 287 -7.12 13.36 -3.97
CA LYS A 287 -5.88 14.11 -4.27
C LYS A 287 -5.53 15.24 -3.30
N ASP A 288 -6.51 15.72 -2.53
CA ASP A 288 -6.30 16.73 -1.47
C ASP A 288 -5.74 16.11 -0.19
N LEU A 289 -5.92 14.80 0.00
CA LEU A 289 -5.39 14.02 1.13
C LEU A 289 -4.18 13.16 0.74
N LEU A 290 -4.10 12.73 -0.51
CA LEU A 290 -3.11 11.78 -1.02
C LEU A 290 -2.43 12.34 -2.28
N PHE A 291 -1.14 12.09 -2.46
CA PHE A 291 -0.52 12.33 -3.77
C PHE A 291 -1.01 11.30 -4.79
N SER A 292 -1.27 11.75 -6.01
CA SER A 292 -1.63 10.89 -7.13
C SER A 292 -0.90 11.33 -8.40
N HIS A 293 -0.28 10.37 -9.09
CA HIS A 293 0.43 10.62 -10.34
C HIS A 293 -0.56 10.96 -11.46
N ARG A 294 -1.65 10.18 -11.57
CA ARG A 294 -2.73 10.36 -12.54
C ARG A 294 -3.45 11.70 -12.34
N ALA A 295 -3.85 12.03 -11.11
CA ALA A 295 -4.63 13.25 -10.86
C ALA A 295 -3.86 14.54 -11.15
N THR A 296 -2.52 14.49 -11.15
CA THR A 296 -1.63 15.66 -11.27
C THR A 296 -0.79 15.65 -12.54
N ALA A 297 -1.07 14.72 -13.47
CA ALA A 297 -0.25 14.51 -14.68
C ALA A 297 1.25 14.40 -14.38
N GLY A 298 1.58 13.71 -13.28
CA GLY A 298 2.96 13.47 -12.82
C GLY A 298 3.57 14.54 -11.92
N LYS A 299 2.94 15.71 -11.75
CA LYS A 299 3.46 16.80 -10.90
C LYS A 299 3.05 16.63 -9.43
N ARG A 300 3.70 15.70 -8.73
CA ARG A 300 3.36 15.29 -7.35
C ARG A 300 4.56 14.84 -6.50
N GLY A 301 4.37 14.78 -5.18
CA GLY A 301 5.27 14.10 -4.24
C GLY A 301 4.94 12.60 -4.06
N ASN A 302 5.69 11.87 -3.25
CA ASN A 302 5.40 10.46 -2.93
C ASN A 302 4.75 10.32 -1.55
N LEU A 303 3.80 9.39 -1.47
CA LEU A 303 3.31 8.79 -0.23
C LEU A 303 4.22 7.60 0.12
N ASN A 304 4.20 7.16 1.37
CA ASN A 304 4.81 5.90 1.77
C ASN A 304 3.85 5.02 2.58
N GLY A 305 4.00 3.73 2.36
CA GLY A 305 3.49 2.66 3.19
C GLY A 305 4.55 2.18 4.17
N PHE A 306 4.15 1.88 5.40
CA PHE A 306 5.03 1.44 6.47
C PHE A 306 4.45 0.23 7.18
N ILE A 307 5.27 -0.80 7.41
CA ILE A 307 4.92 -1.92 8.28
C ILE A 307 6.15 -2.35 9.08
N TRP A 308 5.96 -2.70 10.35
CA TRP A 308 7.05 -3.04 11.25
C TRP A 308 6.60 -3.94 12.39
N LYS A 309 7.59 -4.58 13.00
CA LYS A 309 7.47 -5.29 14.27
C LYS A 309 7.89 -4.36 15.41
N LYS A 310 7.03 -4.20 16.42
CA LYS A 310 7.26 -3.33 17.57
C LYS A 310 8.30 -3.90 18.52
N CYS A 311 9.00 -3.01 19.23
CA CYS A 311 9.64 -3.39 20.49
C CYS A 311 8.57 -3.76 21.51
N SER A 312 8.81 -4.85 22.23
CA SER A 312 8.07 -5.27 23.42
C SER A 312 8.48 -4.44 24.61
#